data_AF-A0A2H6BE51-F1
#
_entry.id   AF-A0A2H6BE51-F1
#
_cell.length_a   1.000
_cell.length_b   1.000
_cell.length_c   1.000
_cell.angle_alpha   90.00
_cell.angle_beta   90.00
_cell.angle_gamma   90.00
#
_symmetry.space_group_name_H-M   'P 1'
#
loop_
_entity.id
_entity.type
_entity.pdbx_description
1 polymer ?
#
loop_
_entity_poly.entity_id
_entity_poly.type
_entity_poly.pdbx_seq_one_letter_code
_entity_poly.pdbx_strand_id
1 'polypeptide(L)'
;MTKMTALAAAFAVITLGAGAAHADDASTCDQGIAMIEAEQAKTHPAPVAEALKTALRVAKREKGEKEYDECLDAVADAKKALGAK
;
A
#
# COMPACT_ATOMS: atom_id res chain seq x y z
N MET A 1 -24.22 55.63 8.58
CA MET A 1 -23.17 54.77 9.13
C MET A 1 -23.85 53.63 9.91
N THR A 2 -24.13 52.51 9.25
CA THR A 2 -24.74 51.33 9.88
C THR A 2 -23.86 50.13 9.55
N LYS A 3 -23.50 49.40 10.60
CA LYS A 3 -22.35 48.50 10.72
C LYS A 3 -22.46 47.27 9.81
N MET A 4 -21.43 47.03 9.00
CA MET A 4 -21.15 45.71 8.41
C MET A 4 -20.98 44.71 9.56
N THR A 5 -21.91 43.77 9.68
CA THR A 5 -21.85 42.73 10.71
C THR A 5 -21.49 41.41 10.02
N ALA A 6 -20.19 41.11 10.09
CA ALA A 6 -19.52 39.81 10.07
C ALA A 6 -20.04 38.70 9.14
N LEU A 7 -19.27 38.47 8.06
CA LEU A 7 -18.98 37.11 7.56
C LEU A 7 -18.28 36.30 8.66
N ALA A 8 -18.77 35.07 8.92
CA ALA A 8 -18.06 33.87 9.44
C ALA A 8 -19.09 33.03 10.22
N ALA A 9 -19.26 31.72 10.07
CA ALA A 9 -18.30 30.71 9.67
C ALA A 9 -19.03 29.51 9.01
N ALA A 10 -18.62 29.15 7.81
CA ALA A 10 -18.81 27.83 7.25
C ALA A 10 -17.42 27.26 6.96
N PHE A 11 -16.75 26.78 8.00
CA PHE A 11 -15.48 26.04 7.88
C PHE A 11 -15.71 24.64 8.46
N ALA A 12 -16.54 23.84 7.78
CA ALA A 12 -16.47 22.39 7.87
C ALA A 12 -15.53 21.92 6.76
N VAL A 13 -14.22 22.14 6.95
CA VAL A 13 -13.22 21.66 5.99
C VAL A 13 -12.99 20.18 6.25
N ILE A 14 -13.34 19.42 5.21
CA ILE A 14 -13.21 17.99 5.01
C ILE A 14 -11.73 17.59 5.21
N THR A 15 -11.40 16.97 6.35
CA THR A 15 -10.09 16.35 6.59
C THR A 15 -10.11 14.82 6.43
N LEU A 16 -11.22 14.25 5.94
CA LEU A 16 -11.40 12.79 5.86
C LEU A 16 -10.66 12.08 4.71
N GLY A 17 -9.94 12.81 3.84
CA GLY A 17 -9.36 12.22 2.62
C GLY A 17 -8.06 11.42 2.83
N ALA A 18 -7.10 11.95 3.61
CA ALA A 18 -5.76 11.36 3.69
C ALA A 18 -5.72 10.02 4.45
N GLY A 19 -6.59 9.84 5.45
CA GLY A 19 -6.66 8.58 6.21
C GLY A 19 -7.26 7.42 5.40
N ALA A 20 -8.14 7.70 4.45
CA ALA A 20 -8.77 6.67 3.62
C ALA A 20 -7.79 6.06 2.62
N ALA A 21 -6.90 6.87 2.02
CA ALA A 21 -5.87 6.39 1.09
C ALA A 21 -4.89 5.44 1.77
N HIS A 22 -4.32 5.83 2.92
CA HIS A 22 -3.38 4.98 3.65
C HIS A 22 -4.01 3.68 4.20
N ALA A 23 -5.30 3.68 4.53
CA ALA A 23 -5.98 2.45 4.96
C ALA A 23 -6.20 1.46 3.79
N ASP A 24 -6.47 1.99 2.60
CA ASP A 24 -6.59 1.19 1.37
C ASP A 24 -5.24 0.59 0.98
N ASP A 25 -4.16 1.39 1.05
CA ASP A 25 -2.79 0.93 0.78
C ASP A 25 -2.34 -0.16 1.75
N ALA A 26 -2.64 -0.01 3.05
CA ALA A 26 -2.34 -1.02 4.06
C ALA A 26 -3.05 -2.35 3.78
N SER A 27 -4.35 -2.30 3.46
CA SER A 27 -5.11 -3.50 3.08
C SER A 27 -4.58 -4.13 1.79
N THR A 28 -4.21 -3.30 0.81
CA THR A 28 -3.66 -3.78 -0.48
C THR A 28 -2.29 -4.43 -0.30
N CYS A 29 -1.44 -3.86 0.56
CA CYS A 29 -0.16 -4.45 0.99
C CYS A 29 -0.40 -5.84 1.64
N ASP A 30 -1.39 -5.97 2.52
CA ASP A 30 -1.73 -7.25 3.18
C ASP A 30 -2.12 -8.34 2.19
N GLN A 31 -2.96 -7.98 1.22
CA GLN A 31 -3.38 -8.88 0.15
C GLN A 31 -2.19 -9.28 -0.74
N GLY A 32 -1.31 -8.33 -1.05
CA GLY A 32 -0.08 -8.58 -1.80
C GLY A 32 0.86 -9.54 -1.09
N ILE A 33 1.09 -9.35 0.21
CA ILE A 33 1.89 -10.26 1.04
C ILE A 33 1.29 -11.67 1.03
N ALA A 34 -0.02 -11.79 1.26
CA ALA A 34 -0.70 -13.10 1.24
C ALA A 34 -0.57 -13.80 -0.12
N MET A 35 -0.64 -13.06 -1.23
CA MET A 35 -0.38 -13.60 -2.56
C MET A 35 1.06 -14.13 -2.68
N ILE A 36 2.06 -13.35 -2.26
CA ILE A 36 3.47 -13.78 -2.35
C ILE A 36 3.72 -15.05 -1.49
N GLU A 37 3.12 -15.13 -0.30
CA GLU A 37 3.19 -16.33 0.54
C GLU A 37 2.58 -17.55 -0.13
N ALA A 38 1.43 -17.38 -0.81
CA ALA A 38 0.79 -18.45 -1.55
C ALA A 38 1.61 -18.91 -2.77
N GLU A 39 2.27 -18.00 -3.49
CA GLU A 39 3.17 -18.36 -4.59
C GLU A 39 4.44 -19.07 -4.08
N GLN A 40 4.99 -18.68 -2.92
CA GLN A 40 6.13 -19.39 -2.33
C GLN A 40 5.83 -20.84 -1.93
N ALA A 41 4.56 -21.18 -1.72
CA ALA A 41 4.14 -22.57 -1.50
C ALA A 41 4.15 -23.42 -2.79
N LYS A 42 4.30 -22.81 -3.97
CA LYS A 42 4.33 -23.48 -5.27
C LYS A 42 5.77 -23.70 -5.75
N THR A 43 5.92 -24.54 -6.78
CA THR A 43 7.20 -24.72 -7.47
C THR A 43 7.36 -23.69 -8.58
N HIS A 44 8.36 -22.82 -8.45
CA HIS A 44 8.76 -21.84 -9.46
C HIS A 44 10.20 -22.09 -9.94
N PRO A 45 10.59 -21.62 -11.14
CA PRO A 45 12.00 -21.56 -11.53
C PRO A 45 12.82 -20.80 -10.48
N ALA A 46 14.06 -21.24 -10.23
CA ALA A 46 14.91 -20.69 -9.18
C ALA A 46 14.98 -19.15 -9.17
N PRO A 47 15.14 -18.45 -10.32
CA PRO A 47 15.17 -16.98 -10.32
C PRO A 47 13.86 -16.33 -9.81
N VAL A 48 12.72 -16.92 -10.14
CA VAL A 48 11.40 -16.44 -9.69
C VAL A 48 11.22 -16.73 -8.20
N ALA A 49 11.62 -17.91 -7.74
CA ALA A 49 11.54 -18.26 -6.33
C ALA A 49 12.38 -17.32 -5.44
N GLU A 50 13.59 -16.96 -5.88
CA GLU A 50 14.44 -16.01 -5.14
C GLU A 50 13.89 -14.56 -5.18
N ALA A 51 13.29 -14.15 -6.30
CA ALA A 51 12.60 -12.87 -6.39
C ALA A 51 11.40 -12.81 -5.43
N LEU A 52 10.57 -13.85 -5.36
CA LEU A 52 9.45 -13.94 -4.43
C LEU A 52 9.88 -13.89 -2.96
N LYS A 53 10.95 -14.60 -2.59
CA LYS A 53 11.52 -14.53 -1.22
C LYS A 53 11.98 -13.13 -0.86
N THR A 54 12.65 -12.46 -1.79
CA THR A 54 13.17 -11.10 -1.59
C THR A 54 12.02 -10.11 -1.45
N ALA A 55 11.07 -10.13 -2.38
CA ALA A 55 9.88 -9.28 -2.35
C ALA A 55 9.07 -9.48 -1.05
N LEU A 56 8.88 -10.73 -0.60
CA LEU A 56 8.17 -10.99 0.67
C LEU A 56 8.87 -10.36 1.86
N ARG A 57 10.20 -10.46 1.91
CA ARG A 57 11.00 -9.89 3.01
C ARG A 57 10.88 -8.37 3.04
N VAL A 58 10.97 -7.73 1.87
CA VAL A 58 10.83 -6.27 1.73
C VAL A 58 9.41 -5.86 2.12
N ALA A 59 8.37 -6.42 1.49
CA ALA A 59 6.98 -6.08 1.77
C ALA A 59 6.62 -6.21 3.27
N LYS A 60 7.09 -7.26 3.96
CA LYS A 60 6.88 -7.41 5.40
C LYS A 60 7.62 -6.37 6.24
N ARG A 61 8.82 -5.94 5.83
CA ARG A 61 9.57 -4.87 6.51
C ARG A 61 8.84 -3.54 6.34
N GLU A 62 8.54 -3.16 5.10
CA GLU A 62 7.91 -1.86 4.79
C GLU A 62 6.52 -1.77 5.44
N LYS A 63 5.73 -2.85 5.45
CA LYS A 63 4.48 -2.94 6.23
C LYS A 63 4.70 -2.65 7.72
N GLY A 64 5.76 -3.22 8.30
CA GLY A 64 6.11 -3.00 9.71
C GLY A 64 6.51 -1.56 10.01
N GLU A 65 7.11 -0.89 9.03
CA GLU A 65 7.50 0.53 9.05
C GLU A 65 6.34 1.47 8.71
N LYS A 66 5.22 0.93 8.20
CA LYS A 66 4.03 1.65 7.69
C LYS A 66 4.30 2.47 6.42
N GLU A 67 5.35 2.10 5.70
CA GLU A 67 5.71 2.62 4.39
C GLU A 67 4.97 1.76 3.34
N TYR A 68 3.67 2.08 3.15
CA TYR A 68 2.77 1.21 2.40
C TYR A 68 3.00 1.29 0.89
N ASP A 69 3.41 2.43 0.35
CA ASP A 69 3.78 2.59 -1.05
C ASP A 69 5.00 1.73 -1.42
N GLU A 70 6.02 1.68 -0.57
CA GLU A 70 7.19 0.80 -0.75
C GLU A 70 6.81 -0.67 -0.59
N CYS A 71 5.85 -1.00 0.30
CA CYS A 71 5.27 -2.33 0.34
C CYS A 71 4.61 -2.69 -1.01
N LEU A 72 3.83 -1.78 -1.58
CA LEU A 72 3.15 -2.00 -2.85
C LEU A 72 4.14 -2.14 -4.02
N ASP A 73 5.25 -1.40 -4.01
CA ASP A 73 6.34 -1.55 -4.98
C ASP A 73 6.98 -2.95 -4.90
N ALA A 74 7.24 -3.45 -3.68
CA ALA A 74 7.74 -4.81 -3.49
C ALA A 74 6.73 -5.87 -3.97
N VAL A 75 5.43 -5.64 -3.78
CA VAL A 75 4.36 -6.50 -4.32
C VAL A 75 4.34 -6.46 -5.84
N ALA A 76 4.54 -5.29 -6.45
CA ALA A 76 4.61 -5.14 -7.91
C ALA A 76 5.82 -5.89 -8.51
N ASP A 77 6.98 -5.84 -7.85
CA ASP A 77 8.16 -6.61 -8.23
C ASP A 77 7.90 -8.12 -8.21
N ALA A 78 7.17 -8.62 -7.19
CA ALA A 78 6.76 -10.02 -7.14
C ALA A 78 5.85 -10.39 -8.31
N LYS A 79 4.83 -9.57 -8.61
CA LYS A 79 3.93 -9.78 -9.76
C LYS A 79 4.70 -9.81 -11.08
N LYS A 80 5.65 -8.89 -11.26
CA LYS A 80 6.52 -8.84 -12.44
C LYS A 80 7.37 -10.10 -12.58
N ALA A 81 7.93 -10.60 -11.48
CA ALA A 81 8.70 -11.85 -11.49
C ALA A 81 7.85 -13.07 -11.88
N LEU A 82 6.57 -13.09 -11.50
CA LEU A 82 5.60 -14.11 -11.88
C LEU A 82 5.12 -13.98 -13.34
N GLY A 83 5.39 -12.85 -14.00
CA GLY A 83 4.78 -12.50 -15.28
C GLY A 83 3.30 -12.15 -15.18
N ALA A 84 2.80 -11.88 -13.96
CA ALA A 84 1.45 -11.36 -13.74
C ALA A 84 1.42 -9.86 -14.11
N LYS A 85 0.39 -9.45 -14.86
CA LYS A 85 0.11 -8.04 -15.14
C LYS A 85 -0.76 -7.44 -14.05
#